data_AF-A0A1Q8BMW3-F1
#
_entry.id   AF-A0A1Q8BMW3-F1
#
_cell.length_a   1.000
_cell.length_b   1.000
_cell.length_c   1.000
_cell.angle_alpha   90.00
_cell.angle_beta   90.00
_cell.angle_gamma   90.00
#
_symmetry.space_group_name_H-M   'P 1'
#
loop_
_entity.id
_entity.type
_entity.pdbx_description
1 polymer ?
#
loop_
_entity_poly.entity_id
_entity_poly.type
_entity_poly.pdbx_seq_one_letter_code
_entity_poly.pdbx_strand_id
1 'polypeptide(L)'
;MDFRSTLALRFRRFAFVAVLGTALTAHGTAQAPPQHPFGTLRDQAAMQQQWLRKRLDTFLPSLMRKHGVDMWIVPMREYNEDPVFSALVAPETFAARRRTIYVFFDRCASSGAAPSAQCIERIALGGTSQGGVFEARRSMRAAASNVGRGQQAELWGDEQWLALKAVVEERNPRVIGIDRSTVFAFSDGLSSGELKGMSAALGERWSARFRDAEDLPLDVAAVRLPGEEAFFTRMQELVWSMTQEMFSSRTITPGTTRTSDVAWWWRQRVNDLGLATWFQPTVDVQRKGVAEDKLGEDPIIERGDVLHCDVGITVARLNTDTQHLAYVLRPGEEDAPEGLRKALANANALQDMTMEEI
;
A
#
# COMPACT_ATOMS: atom_id res chain seq x y z
N MET A 1 -59.07 -52.33 -71.55
CA MET A 1 -57.78 -53.01 -71.31
C MET A 1 -57.36 -52.66 -69.90
N ASP A 2 -57.32 -53.68 -69.03
CA ASP A 2 -56.53 -53.76 -67.78
C ASP A 2 -56.74 -52.69 -66.68
N PHE A 3 -56.73 -52.97 -65.37
CA PHE A 3 -56.40 -54.16 -64.59
C PHE A 3 -57.14 -54.07 -63.24
N ARG A 4 -57.19 -55.21 -62.55
CA ARG A 4 -57.99 -55.56 -61.38
C ARG A 4 -57.75 -54.70 -60.12
N SER A 5 -58.83 -54.57 -59.36
CA SER A 5 -58.91 -54.13 -57.97
C SER A 5 -58.29 -55.17 -57.01
N THR A 6 -57.52 -54.72 -56.02
CA THR A 6 -57.47 -55.39 -54.71
C THR A 6 -57.10 -54.42 -53.60
N LEU A 7 -57.94 -54.43 -52.57
CA LEU A 7 -57.91 -53.68 -51.32
C LEU A 7 -56.79 -54.25 -50.43
N ALA A 8 -55.88 -53.41 -49.93
CA ALA A 8 -54.89 -53.80 -48.91
C ALA A 8 -54.97 -52.89 -47.68
N LEU A 9 -55.08 -53.56 -46.54
CA LEU A 9 -55.48 -53.09 -45.24
C LEU A 9 -54.37 -52.27 -44.55
N ARG A 10 -54.79 -51.20 -43.85
CA ARG A 10 -53.95 -50.30 -43.06
C ARG A 10 -53.29 -51.05 -41.88
N PHE A 11 -51.97 -50.89 -41.73
CA PHE A 11 -51.29 -50.99 -40.43
C PHE A 11 -50.37 -49.76 -40.27
N ARG A 12 -50.87 -48.72 -39.59
CA ARG A 12 -50.02 -47.64 -39.09
C ARG A 12 -49.31 -48.15 -37.84
N ARG A 13 -48.04 -48.53 -37.96
CA ARG A 13 -47.14 -48.69 -36.80
C ARG A 13 -46.84 -47.28 -36.26
N PHE A 14 -47.42 -46.93 -35.13
CA PHE A 14 -46.94 -45.79 -34.33
C PHE A 14 -45.61 -46.21 -33.69
N ALA A 15 -44.50 -45.72 -34.21
CA ALA A 15 -43.23 -45.76 -33.50
C ALA A 15 -43.26 -44.69 -32.41
N PHE A 16 -43.47 -45.10 -31.16
CA PHE A 16 -43.18 -44.25 -30.01
C PHE A 16 -41.65 -44.13 -29.90
N VAL A 17 -41.09 -43.04 -30.43
CA VAL A 17 -39.72 -42.64 -30.11
C VAL A 17 -39.77 -42.04 -28.70
N ALA A 18 -39.40 -42.84 -27.70
CA ALA A 18 -39.11 -42.34 -26.37
C ALA A 18 -37.81 -41.52 -26.47
N VAL A 19 -37.95 -40.20 -26.59
CA VAL A 19 -36.84 -39.27 -26.38
C VAL A 19 -36.54 -39.28 -24.89
N LEU A 20 -35.58 -40.11 -24.46
CA LEU A 20 -34.93 -39.91 -23.17
C LEU A 20 -34.20 -38.56 -23.26
N GLY A 21 -34.83 -37.51 -22.74
CA GLY A 21 -34.15 -36.26 -22.45
C GLY A 21 -33.13 -36.51 -21.35
N THR A 22 -31.87 -36.71 -21.72
CA THR A 22 -30.75 -36.55 -20.79
C THR A 22 -30.72 -35.10 -20.37
N ALA A 23 -31.25 -34.81 -19.18
CA ALA A 23 -31.02 -33.54 -18.51
C ALA A 23 -29.51 -33.45 -18.25
N LEU A 24 -28.79 -32.73 -19.11
CA LEU A 24 -27.47 -32.22 -18.77
C LEU A 24 -27.66 -31.24 -17.62
N THR A 25 -27.50 -31.72 -16.39
CA THR A 25 -27.24 -30.85 -15.26
C THR A 25 -25.89 -30.21 -15.53
N ALA A 26 -25.93 -28.98 -16.06
CA ALA A 26 -24.78 -28.09 -16.06
C ALA A 26 -24.39 -27.89 -14.60
N HIS A 27 -23.42 -28.68 -14.13
CA HIS A 27 -22.74 -28.43 -12.88
C HIS A 27 -21.90 -27.19 -13.13
N GLY A 28 -22.52 -26.02 -13.01
CA GLY A 28 -21.79 -24.78 -12.88
C GLY A 28 -20.84 -24.99 -11.72
N THR A 29 -19.54 -24.98 -11.99
CA THR A 29 -18.52 -24.92 -10.97
C THR A 29 -18.75 -23.60 -10.25
N ALA A 30 -19.44 -23.65 -9.11
CA ALA A 30 -19.59 -22.48 -8.26
C ALA A 30 -18.17 -22.07 -7.88
N GLN A 31 -17.66 -20.99 -8.50
CA GLN A 31 -16.41 -20.41 -8.08
C GLN A 31 -16.55 -20.04 -6.62
N ALA A 32 -15.60 -20.48 -5.80
CA ALA A 32 -15.53 -20.03 -4.42
C ALA A 32 -15.57 -18.50 -4.41
N PRO A 33 -16.35 -17.87 -3.53
CA PRO A 33 -16.43 -16.42 -3.49
C PRO A 33 -15.02 -15.84 -3.29
N PRO A 34 -14.72 -14.69 -3.91
CA PRO A 34 -13.42 -14.05 -3.75
C PRO A 34 -13.13 -13.81 -2.27
N GLN A 35 -11.91 -14.15 -1.86
CA GLN A 35 -11.48 -13.98 -0.48
C GLN A 35 -10.97 -12.55 -0.29
N HIS A 36 -11.43 -11.89 0.77
CA HIS A 36 -11.00 -10.54 1.14
C HIS A 36 -10.60 -10.56 2.62
N PRO A 37 -9.39 -11.05 2.96
CA PRO A 37 -8.98 -11.28 4.35
C PRO A 37 -8.98 -10.01 5.21
N PHE A 38 -8.91 -8.83 4.57
CA PHE A 38 -8.95 -7.52 5.24
C PHE A 38 -10.15 -6.66 4.85
N GLY A 39 -11.25 -7.30 4.44
CA GLY A 39 -12.46 -6.60 4.00
C GLY A 39 -12.34 -6.01 2.59
N THR A 40 -13.44 -5.43 2.12
CA THR A 40 -13.50 -4.84 0.78
C THR A 40 -12.67 -3.55 0.70
N LEU A 41 -12.36 -3.08 -0.52
CA LEU A 41 -11.70 -1.78 -0.70
C LEU A 41 -12.47 -0.62 -0.05
N ARG A 42 -13.81 -0.71 0.03
CA ARG A 42 -14.64 0.28 0.71
C ARG A 42 -14.45 0.25 2.23
N ASP A 43 -14.36 -0.94 2.82
CA ASP A 43 -14.09 -1.11 4.25
C ASP A 43 -12.69 -0.57 4.59
N GLN A 44 -11.70 -0.93 3.76
CA GLN A 44 -10.33 -0.44 3.90
C GLN A 44 -10.23 1.08 3.75
N ALA A 45 -10.97 1.68 2.81
CA ALA A 45 -11.01 3.14 2.65
C ALA A 45 -11.68 3.83 3.85
N ALA A 46 -12.79 3.30 4.38
CA ALA A 46 -13.42 3.86 5.57
C ALA A 46 -12.49 3.83 6.79
N MET A 47 -11.77 2.72 6.97
CA MET A 47 -10.77 2.56 8.04
C MET A 47 -9.59 3.53 7.89
N GLN A 48 -8.96 3.57 6.70
CA GLN A 48 -7.84 4.48 6.41
C GLN A 48 -8.23 5.95 6.58
N GLN A 49 -9.45 6.34 6.20
CA GLN A 49 -9.92 7.71 6.38
C GLN A 49 -10.01 8.09 7.87
N GLN A 50 -10.44 7.16 8.73
CA GLN A 50 -10.47 7.38 10.17
C GLN A 50 -9.05 7.49 10.74
N TRP A 51 -8.13 6.65 10.30
CA TRP A 51 -6.73 6.71 10.70
C TRP A 51 -6.07 8.01 10.28
N LEU A 52 -6.26 8.46 9.03
CA LEU A 52 -5.74 9.74 8.55
C LEU A 52 -6.17 10.88 9.47
N ARG A 53 -7.48 10.99 9.75
CA ARG A 53 -7.99 12.03 10.65
C ARG A 53 -7.35 11.94 12.03
N LYS A 54 -7.34 10.74 12.63
CA LYS A 54 -6.82 10.55 13.98
C LYS A 54 -5.32 10.83 14.07
N ARG A 55 -4.53 10.43 13.06
CA ARG A 55 -3.08 10.70 12.99
C ARG A 55 -2.81 12.19 12.97
N LEU A 56 -3.46 12.91 12.06
CA LEU A 56 -3.28 14.36 11.94
C LEU A 56 -3.77 15.11 13.18
N ASP A 57 -4.85 14.66 13.82
CA ASP A 57 -5.40 15.29 15.03
C ASP A 57 -4.54 15.02 16.27
N THR A 58 -3.92 13.84 16.37
CA THR A 58 -3.20 13.38 17.56
C THR A 58 -1.72 13.76 17.54
N PHE A 59 -1.03 13.55 16.43
CA PHE A 59 0.44 13.63 16.39
C PHE A 59 0.95 14.93 15.79
N LEU A 60 0.36 15.38 14.68
CA LEU A 60 0.87 16.53 13.92
C LEU A 60 1.06 17.80 14.77
N PRO A 61 0.14 18.18 15.70
CA PRO A 61 0.33 19.37 16.52
C PRO A 61 1.63 19.31 17.34
N SER A 62 1.86 18.19 18.03
CA SER A 62 3.05 18.00 18.86
C SER A 62 4.32 17.88 18.01
N LEU A 63 4.24 17.25 16.83
CA LEU A 63 5.38 17.10 15.92
C LEU A 63 5.84 18.44 15.34
N MET A 64 4.91 19.29 14.89
CA MET A 64 5.26 20.64 14.42
C MET A 64 5.97 21.46 15.51
N ARG A 65 5.53 21.33 16.77
CA ARG A 65 6.20 21.98 17.93
C ARG A 65 7.54 21.38 18.27
N LYS A 66 7.66 20.05 18.30
CA LYS A 66 8.92 19.32 18.53
C LYS A 66 10.01 19.82 17.57
N HIS A 67 9.64 20.04 16.31
CA HIS A 67 10.55 20.44 15.24
C HIS A 67 10.67 21.97 15.03
N GLY A 68 9.96 22.76 15.84
CA GLY A 68 10.01 24.23 15.79
C GLY A 68 9.54 24.82 14.46
N VAL A 69 8.55 24.20 13.81
CA VAL A 69 7.97 24.62 12.53
C VAL A 69 6.62 25.29 12.79
N ASP A 70 6.50 26.59 12.45
CA ASP A 70 5.24 27.33 12.61
C ASP A 70 4.28 26.99 11.46
N MET A 71 4.79 26.94 10.23
CA MET A 71 4.06 26.58 9.02
C MET A 71 4.84 25.51 8.25
N TRP A 72 4.19 24.40 7.90
CA TRP A 72 4.77 23.36 7.05
C TRP A 72 4.09 23.39 5.68
N ILE A 73 4.88 23.50 4.60
CA ILE A 73 4.39 23.61 3.23
C ILE A 73 4.92 22.43 2.42
N VAL A 74 4.02 21.63 1.87
CA VAL A 74 4.32 20.45 1.05
C VAL A 74 3.77 20.67 -0.36
N PRO A 75 4.51 21.35 -1.26
CA PRO A 75 4.12 21.49 -2.65
C PRO A 75 4.60 20.29 -3.46
N MET A 76 3.74 19.79 -4.33
CA MET A 76 4.01 18.60 -5.12
C MET A 76 3.32 18.67 -6.47
N ARG A 77 3.75 17.81 -7.41
CA ARG A 77 3.13 17.66 -8.72
C ARG A 77 2.56 16.26 -8.88
N GLU A 78 1.55 16.15 -9.73
CA GLU A 78 0.99 14.87 -10.15
C GLU A 78 2.09 13.97 -10.71
N TYR A 79 2.18 12.74 -10.20
CA TYR A 79 3.22 11.75 -10.50
C TYR A 79 4.63 12.10 -10.01
N ASN A 80 4.76 13.13 -9.17
CA ASN A 80 5.99 13.50 -8.47
C ASN A 80 5.62 14.04 -7.09
N GLU A 81 4.88 13.21 -6.35
CA GLU A 81 4.45 13.47 -4.99
C GLU A 81 5.62 13.49 -4.00
N ASP A 82 5.46 14.27 -2.95
CA ASP A 82 6.36 14.17 -1.80
C ASP A 82 6.26 12.77 -1.18
N PRO A 83 7.35 12.13 -0.73
CA PRO A 83 7.28 10.83 -0.07
C PRO A 83 6.31 10.77 1.12
N VAL A 84 6.08 11.89 1.83
CA VAL A 84 5.12 11.97 2.93
C VAL A 84 3.65 11.96 2.46
N PHE A 85 3.39 12.13 1.17
CA PHE A 85 2.05 12.32 0.60
C PHE A 85 1.04 11.26 1.06
N SER A 86 1.41 9.98 1.01
CA SER A 86 0.53 8.86 1.37
C SER A 86 0.08 8.91 2.84
N ALA A 87 0.84 9.58 3.71
CA ALA A 87 0.52 9.80 5.11
C ALA A 87 -0.43 10.98 5.34
N LEU A 88 -0.60 11.87 4.34
CA LEU A 88 -1.35 13.12 4.43
C LEU A 88 -2.70 13.11 3.69
N VAL A 89 -2.98 12.11 2.84
CA VAL A 89 -4.14 12.13 1.95
C VAL A 89 -5.15 11.03 2.20
N ALA A 90 -6.40 11.29 1.80
CA ALA A 90 -7.49 10.32 1.84
C ALA A 90 -7.13 9.05 1.03
N PRO A 91 -7.69 7.88 1.39
CA PRO A 91 -7.42 6.62 0.71
C PRO A 91 -7.81 6.63 -0.78
N GLU A 92 -8.79 7.45 -1.14
CA GLU A 92 -9.25 7.61 -2.53
C GLU A 92 -8.38 8.56 -3.37
N THR A 93 -7.38 9.20 -2.76
CA THR A 93 -6.43 10.07 -3.45
C THR A 93 -5.18 9.26 -3.81
N PHE A 94 -5.05 8.91 -5.09
CA PHE A 94 -3.95 8.09 -5.62
C PHE A 94 -2.74 8.91 -6.08
N ALA A 95 -2.96 10.16 -6.47
CA ALA A 95 -1.93 11.08 -6.95
C ALA A 95 -2.32 12.53 -6.61
N ALA A 96 -1.34 13.42 -6.56
CA ALA A 96 -1.60 14.86 -6.56
C ALA A 96 -2.35 15.24 -7.85
N ARG A 97 -3.11 16.34 -7.84
CA ARG A 97 -3.79 16.83 -9.06
C ARG A 97 -3.04 18.01 -9.63
N ARG A 98 -2.40 17.85 -10.79
CA ARG A 98 -1.48 18.84 -11.40
C ARG A 98 -0.40 19.32 -10.44
N ARG A 99 -0.63 20.43 -9.71
CA ARG A 99 0.15 20.82 -8.54
C ARG A 99 -0.80 20.80 -7.35
N THR A 100 -0.36 20.30 -6.22
CA THR A 100 -1.12 20.34 -4.98
C THR A 100 -0.19 20.88 -3.92
N ILE A 101 -0.67 21.80 -3.08
CA ILE A 101 0.11 22.34 -1.98
C ILE A 101 -0.69 22.11 -0.71
N TYR A 102 -0.17 21.26 0.18
CA TYR A 102 -0.70 21.15 1.53
C TYR A 102 0.04 22.13 2.44
N VAL A 103 -0.73 22.88 3.21
CA VAL A 103 -0.20 23.84 4.18
C VAL A 103 -0.76 23.49 5.55
N PHE A 104 0.14 23.35 6.51
CA PHE A 104 -0.19 23.18 7.92
C PHE A 104 0.31 24.41 8.67
N PHE A 105 -0.51 24.99 9.53
CA PHE A 105 -0.09 26.14 10.35
C PHE A 105 -0.56 25.98 11.78
N ASP A 106 0.37 26.14 12.73
CA ASP A 106 0.03 26.15 14.14
C ASP A 106 -0.36 27.56 14.61
N ARG A 107 -1.66 27.83 14.61
CA ARG A 107 -2.20 29.14 15.05
C ARG A 107 -2.13 29.38 16.56
N CYS A 108 -1.83 28.34 17.34
CA CYS A 108 -1.63 28.47 18.78
C CYS A 108 -0.17 28.71 19.13
N ALA A 109 0.75 28.78 18.16
CA ALA A 109 2.17 28.86 18.44
C ALA A 109 2.59 30.12 19.16
N SER A 110 2.02 31.24 18.73
CA SER A 110 2.26 32.55 19.32
C SER A 110 1.67 32.72 20.72
N SER A 111 0.61 32.00 21.07
CA SER A 111 -0.07 32.13 22.37
C SER A 111 0.51 31.24 23.47
N GLY A 112 1.41 30.31 23.12
CA GLY A 112 1.98 29.36 24.08
C GLY A 112 1.01 28.29 24.58
N ALA A 113 -0.17 28.16 23.98
CA ALA A 113 -1.13 27.12 24.34
C ALA A 113 -0.57 25.72 24.01
N ALA A 114 -1.00 24.72 24.80
CA ALA A 114 -0.63 23.33 24.58
C ALA A 114 -1.08 22.85 23.18
N PRO A 115 -0.29 22.01 22.50
CA PRO A 115 -0.62 21.54 21.15
C PRO A 115 -1.91 20.71 21.18
N SER A 116 -2.82 21.03 20.27
CA SER A 116 -4.08 20.29 20.10
C SER A 116 -4.49 20.26 18.62
N ALA A 117 -5.44 19.39 18.28
CA ALA A 117 -5.99 19.31 16.92
C ALA A 117 -6.54 20.66 16.43
N GLN A 118 -7.15 21.46 17.30
CA GLN A 118 -7.70 22.77 16.96
C GLN A 118 -6.63 23.82 16.68
N CYS A 119 -5.38 23.57 17.07
CA CYS A 119 -4.27 24.48 16.80
C CYS A 119 -3.74 24.38 15.37
N ILE A 120 -4.02 23.29 14.65
CA ILE A 120 -3.48 23.09 13.31
C ILE A 120 -4.52 23.42 12.25
N GLU A 121 -4.31 24.52 11.55
CA GLU A 121 -4.99 24.78 10.27
C GLU A 121 -4.40 23.87 9.20
N ARG A 122 -5.26 23.26 8.39
CA ARG A 122 -4.89 22.36 7.30
C ARG A 122 -5.54 22.84 6.02
N ILE A 123 -4.76 23.34 5.08
CA ILE A 123 -5.25 23.94 3.84
C ILE A 123 -4.73 23.12 2.66
N ALA A 124 -5.60 22.85 1.69
CA ALA A 124 -5.24 22.23 0.43
C ALA A 124 -5.44 23.22 -0.72
N LEU A 125 -4.36 23.54 -1.45
CA LEU A 125 -4.38 24.40 -2.65
C LEU A 125 -4.22 23.51 -3.90
N GLY A 126 -5.24 23.45 -4.76
CA GLY A 126 -5.24 22.57 -5.95
C GLY A 126 -5.66 21.11 -5.72
N GLY A 127 -5.99 20.75 -4.48
CA GLY A 127 -6.49 19.43 -4.09
C GLY A 127 -7.95 19.43 -3.64
N THR A 128 -8.38 18.30 -3.04
CA THR A 128 -9.69 18.18 -2.40
C THR A 128 -9.58 18.39 -0.89
N SER A 129 -10.71 18.32 -0.17
CA SER A 129 -10.71 18.37 1.31
C SER A 129 -10.16 17.10 1.95
N GLN A 130 -9.78 16.09 1.15
CA GLN A 130 -9.31 14.78 1.59
C GLN A 130 -10.29 14.13 2.59
N GLY A 131 -11.58 14.11 2.23
CA GLY A 131 -12.64 13.61 3.11
C GLY A 131 -12.89 14.49 4.35
N GLY A 132 -12.66 15.80 4.20
CA GLY A 132 -12.97 16.81 5.23
C GLY A 132 -11.87 17.07 6.26
N VAL A 133 -10.65 16.58 6.05
CA VAL A 133 -9.51 16.84 6.95
C VAL A 133 -8.71 18.09 6.55
N PHE A 134 -8.92 18.63 5.35
CA PHE A 134 -8.40 19.93 4.89
C PHE A 134 -9.51 20.90 4.49
N GLU A 135 -9.28 22.19 4.71
CA GLU A 135 -9.96 23.26 4.01
C GLU A 135 -9.43 23.33 2.56
N ALA A 136 -10.22 22.87 1.59
CA ALA A 136 -9.85 22.95 0.19
C ALA A 136 -10.14 24.33 -0.38
N ARG A 137 -9.10 25.08 -0.77
CA ARG A 137 -9.25 26.36 -1.46
C ARG A 137 -9.19 26.16 -2.96
N ARG A 138 -10.22 26.66 -3.66
CA ARG A 138 -10.36 26.62 -5.12
C ARG A 138 -10.15 28.01 -5.72
N SER A 139 -9.97 28.08 -7.05
CA SER A 139 -9.83 29.37 -7.72
C SER A 139 -11.12 30.17 -7.63
N MET A 140 -11.01 31.48 -7.39
CA MET A 140 -12.15 32.39 -7.46
C MET A 140 -12.53 32.73 -8.92
N ARG A 141 -11.77 32.27 -9.91
CA ARG A 141 -12.12 32.42 -11.33
C ARG A 141 -13.19 31.41 -11.73
N ALA A 142 -14.16 31.87 -12.53
CA ALA A 142 -15.13 30.98 -13.15
C ALA A 142 -14.40 29.98 -14.07
N ALA A 143 -14.78 28.70 -14.02
CA ALA A 143 -14.27 27.72 -14.96
C ALA A 143 -14.57 28.20 -16.40
N ALA A 144 -13.57 28.14 -17.29
CA ALA A 144 -13.82 28.38 -18.70
C ALA A 144 -14.95 27.46 -19.16
N SER A 145 -15.92 28.03 -19.89
CA SER A 145 -17.29 27.54 -20.11
C SER A 145 -17.44 26.14 -20.74
N ASN A 146 -16.35 25.41 -20.97
CA ASN A 146 -16.33 24.08 -21.55
C ASN A 146 -15.81 22.99 -20.61
N VAL A 147 -15.52 23.29 -19.33
CA VAL A 147 -15.09 22.29 -18.34
C VAL A 147 -16.15 22.16 -17.24
N GLY A 148 -17.08 21.22 -17.41
CA GLY A 148 -17.87 20.62 -16.32
C GLY A 148 -18.90 21.52 -15.63
N ARG A 149 -20.17 21.11 -15.71
CA ARG A 149 -21.35 21.62 -14.98
C ARG A 149 -21.05 22.46 -13.72
N GLY A 150 -21.02 23.79 -13.87
CA GLY A 150 -21.21 24.76 -12.77
C GLY A 150 -20.18 24.74 -11.63
N GLN A 151 -18.99 24.16 -11.79
CA GLN A 151 -17.96 24.17 -10.75
C GLN A 151 -17.02 25.38 -10.91
N GLN A 152 -16.61 25.99 -9.79
CA GLN A 152 -15.51 26.97 -9.76
C GLN A 152 -14.23 26.36 -10.34
N ALA A 153 -13.41 27.16 -11.03
CA ALA A 153 -12.18 26.67 -11.65
C ALA A 153 -11.22 26.07 -10.62
N GLU A 154 -10.49 25.05 -11.02
CA GLU A 154 -9.30 24.61 -10.27
C GLU A 154 -8.20 25.68 -10.38
N LEU A 155 -7.40 25.87 -9.33
CA LEU A 155 -6.24 26.76 -9.40
C LEU A 155 -5.24 26.19 -10.41
N TRP A 156 -4.80 27.00 -11.37
CA TRP A 156 -3.87 26.57 -12.42
C TRP A 156 -2.65 27.48 -12.53
N GLY A 157 -1.47 26.89 -12.82
CA GLY A 157 -0.23 27.62 -13.01
C GLY A 157 0.17 28.46 -11.79
N ASP A 158 0.30 29.77 -11.98
CA ASP A 158 0.73 30.72 -10.95
C ASP A 158 -0.34 30.98 -9.88
N GLU A 159 -1.61 30.64 -10.12
CA GLU A 159 -2.70 30.91 -9.18
C GLU A 159 -2.51 30.17 -7.84
N GLN A 160 -1.91 28.98 -7.87
CA GLN A 160 -1.62 28.20 -6.67
C GLN A 160 -0.55 28.86 -5.82
N TRP A 161 0.44 29.46 -6.46
CA TRP A 161 1.47 30.22 -5.77
C TRP A 161 0.95 31.53 -5.19
N LEU A 162 0.05 32.21 -5.91
CA LEU A 162 -0.61 33.41 -5.39
C LEU A 162 -1.49 33.08 -4.18
N ALA A 163 -2.24 31.98 -4.23
CA ALA A 163 -3.02 31.50 -3.11
C ALA A 163 -2.12 31.13 -1.91
N LEU A 164 -0.99 30.46 -2.16
CA LEU A 164 0.00 30.16 -1.13
C LEU A 164 0.55 31.44 -0.50
N LYS A 165 0.91 32.43 -1.31
CA LYS A 165 1.42 33.72 -0.84
C LYS A 165 0.42 34.40 0.09
N ALA A 166 -0.85 34.46 -0.29
CA ALA A 166 -1.91 35.02 0.55
C ALA A 166 -2.03 34.26 1.89
N VAL A 167 -1.94 32.92 1.86
CA VAL A 167 -1.94 32.11 3.10
C VAL A 167 -0.75 32.49 3.98
N VAL A 168 0.47 32.53 3.43
CA VAL A 168 1.69 32.88 4.17
C VAL A 168 1.61 34.30 4.75
N GLU A 169 1.13 35.27 3.98
CA GLU A 169 1.02 36.67 4.40
C GLU A 169 0.01 36.86 5.54
N GLU A 170 -1.16 36.22 5.47
CA GLU A 170 -2.20 36.28 6.49
C GLU A 170 -1.74 35.67 7.82
N ARG A 171 -0.95 34.58 7.79
CA ARG A 171 -0.47 33.88 8.99
C ARG A 171 0.86 34.42 9.52
N ASN A 172 1.69 35.04 8.67
CA ASN A 172 3.02 35.57 8.99
C ASN A 172 3.89 34.63 9.84
N PRO A 173 4.14 33.37 9.41
CA PRO A 173 4.92 32.39 10.18
C PRO A 173 6.38 32.84 10.33
N ARG A 174 7.02 32.55 11.47
CA ARG A 174 8.45 32.87 11.67
C ARG A 174 9.34 31.81 11.04
N VAL A 175 8.92 30.54 11.10
CA VAL A 175 9.60 29.39 10.48
C VAL A 175 8.65 28.70 9.51
N ILE A 176 9.12 28.52 8.27
CA ILE A 176 8.42 27.76 7.23
C ILE A 176 9.21 26.48 6.96
N GLY A 177 8.66 25.33 7.38
CA GLY A 177 9.22 24.02 7.10
C GLY A 177 8.99 23.62 5.65
N ILE A 178 10.04 23.12 4.99
CA ILE A 178 10.02 22.56 3.63
C ILE A 178 10.71 21.19 3.61
N ASP A 179 10.21 20.28 2.78
CA ASP A 179 10.67 18.89 2.74
C ASP A 179 11.89 18.75 1.83
N ARG A 180 13.07 19.02 2.39
CA ARG A 180 14.38 18.79 1.78
C ARG A 180 15.26 18.05 2.76
N SER A 181 16.02 17.07 2.30
CA SER A 181 17.01 16.38 3.12
C SER A 181 18.13 15.82 2.25
N THR A 182 19.35 15.79 2.79
CA THR A 182 20.47 15.08 2.15
C THR A 182 20.70 13.68 2.74
N VAL A 183 19.92 13.32 3.77
CA VAL A 183 20.08 12.09 4.56
C VAL A 183 18.86 11.20 4.41
N PHE A 184 17.66 11.75 4.57
CA PHE A 184 16.42 10.99 4.59
C PHE A 184 15.64 11.18 3.29
N ALA A 185 15.66 10.18 2.42
CA ALA A 185 14.92 10.21 1.16
C ALA A 185 13.41 10.46 1.34
N PHE A 186 12.83 10.03 2.47
CA PHE A 186 11.42 10.26 2.82
C PHE A 186 11.09 11.70 3.21
N SER A 187 12.10 12.56 3.30
CA SER A 187 11.98 13.97 3.66
C SER A 187 12.51 14.90 2.57
N ASP A 188 12.82 14.39 1.38
CA ASP A 188 13.40 15.13 0.26
C ASP A 188 12.46 15.19 -0.96
N GLY A 189 11.18 15.44 -0.73
CA GLY A 189 10.18 15.48 -1.81
C GLY A 189 10.08 16.82 -2.54
N LEU A 190 10.63 17.91 -1.98
CA LEU A 190 10.61 19.22 -2.62
C LEU A 190 11.57 19.29 -3.81
N SER A 191 11.05 18.95 -5.00
CA SER A 191 11.82 19.02 -6.23
C SER A 191 12.37 20.43 -6.52
N SER A 192 13.55 20.49 -7.15
CA SER A 192 14.24 21.75 -7.50
C SER A 192 13.35 22.75 -8.27
N GLY A 193 12.50 22.26 -9.18
CA GLY A 193 11.55 23.10 -9.92
C GLY A 193 10.46 23.72 -9.04
N GLU A 194 9.91 22.95 -8.11
CA GLU A 194 8.90 23.45 -7.16
C GLU A 194 9.53 24.43 -6.16
N LEU A 195 10.75 24.17 -5.67
CA LEU A 195 11.49 25.12 -4.83
C LEU A 195 11.71 26.45 -5.54
N LYS A 196 12.17 26.41 -6.80
CA LYS A 196 12.41 27.62 -7.61
C LYS A 196 11.11 28.42 -7.82
N GLY A 197 10.03 27.74 -8.20
CA GLY A 197 8.72 28.36 -8.42
C GLY A 197 8.14 28.97 -7.15
N MET A 198 8.16 28.21 -6.05
CA MET A 198 7.69 28.64 -4.74
C MET A 198 8.47 29.86 -4.24
N SER A 199 9.81 29.81 -4.32
CA SER A 199 10.68 30.91 -3.86
C SER A 199 10.46 32.18 -4.67
N ALA A 200 10.31 32.07 -6.00
CA ALA A 200 10.04 33.22 -6.86
C ALA A 200 8.70 33.88 -6.53
N ALA A 201 7.66 33.09 -6.25
CA ALA A 201 6.34 33.62 -5.96
C ALA A 201 6.22 34.23 -4.56
N LEU A 202 6.78 33.57 -3.54
CA LEU A 202 6.78 34.06 -2.17
C LEU A 202 7.72 35.26 -2.01
N GLY A 203 8.84 35.28 -2.74
CA GLY A 203 9.84 36.35 -2.66
C GLY A 203 10.75 36.24 -1.42
N GLU A 204 11.82 37.04 -1.42
CA GLU A 204 12.93 36.94 -0.47
C GLU A 204 12.50 37.01 1.00
N ARG A 205 11.52 37.87 1.32
CA ARG A 205 10.99 38.02 2.68
C ARG A 205 10.55 36.69 3.30
N TRP A 206 9.90 35.83 2.52
CA TRP A 206 9.33 34.57 3.01
C TRP A 206 10.26 33.40 2.76
N SER A 207 10.96 33.35 1.62
CA SER A 207 11.94 32.30 1.35
C SER A 207 13.12 32.34 2.33
N ALA A 208 13.48 33.51 2.87
CA ALA A 208 14.47 33.63 3.94
C ALA A 208 14.04 32.96 5.27
N ARG A 209 12.76 32.57 5.42
CA ARG A 209 12.22 31.85 6.59
C ARG A 209 12.12 30.35 6.37
N PHE A 210 12.54 29.84 5.21
CA PHE A 210 12.56 28.42 4.93
C PHE A 210 13.55 27.70 5.85
N ARG A 211 13.13 26.55 6.34
CA ARG A 211 13.96 25.62 7.08
C ARG A 211 13.69 24.22 6.57
N ASP A 212 14.75 23.49 6.30
CA ASP A 212 14.66 22.08 5.93
C ASP A 212 14.04 21.32 7.13
N ALA A 213 12.89 20.70 6.89
CA ALA A 213 12.04 20.13 7.93
C ALA A 213 12.44 18.70 8.33
N GLU A 214 13.35 18.07 7.57
CA GLU A 214 13.94 16.73 7.71
C GLU A 214 13.15 15.74 8.59
N ASP A 215 13.22 15.86 9.91
CA ASP A 215 12.60 14.92 10.85
C ASP A 215 11.07 15.04 10.94
N LEU A 216 10.45 16.18 10.59
CA LEU A 216 9.00 16.38 10.65
C LEU A 216 8.22 15.46 9.69
N PRO A 217 8.45 15.47 8.36
CA PRO A 217 7.78 14.54 7.45
C PRO A 217 8.06 13.07 7.81
N LEU A 218 9.29 12.76 8.22
CA LEU A 218 9.70 11.42 8.64
C LEU A 218 8.89 10.95 9.85
N ASP A 219 8.82 11.74 10.92
CA ASP A 219 8.04 11.42 12.12
C ASP A 219 6.54 11.28 11.78
N VAL A 220 5.99 12.14 10.92
CA VAL A 220 4.58 12.04 10.48
C VAL A 220 4.32 10.73 9.73
N ALA A 221 5.27 10.28 8.90
CA ALA A 221 5.18 9.00 8.20
C ALA A 221 5.42 7.80 9.13
N ALA A 222 6.22 7.97 10.19
CA ALA A 222 6.64 6.91 11.10
C ALA A 222 5.62 6.62 12.21
N VAL A 223 4.89 7.63 12.71
CA VAL A 223 3.92 7.42 13.81
C VAL A 223 2.86 6.39 13.45
N ARG A 224 2.50 5.53 14.41
CA ARG A 224 1.45 4.53 14.26
C ARG A 224 0.37 4.73 15.31
N LEU A 225 -0.88 4.56 14.88
CA LEU A 225 -2.01 4.46 15.79
C LEU A 225 -2.12 3.03 16.33
N PRO A 226 -2.63 2.83 17.56
CA PRO A 226 -2.87 1.48 18.10
C PRO A 226 -3.77 0.61 17.20
N GLY A 227 -4.69 1.23 16.46
CA GLY A 227 -5.54 0.53 15.49
C GLY A 227 -4.80 0.09 14.23
N GLU A 228 -3.77 0.81 13.81
CA GLU A 228 -2.89 0.42 12.71
C GLU A 228 -2.01 -0.75 13.12
N GLU A 229 -1.46 -0.72 14.34
CA GLU A 229 -0.66 -1.81 14.91
C GLU A 229 -1.48 -3.10 15.02
N ALA A 230 -2.69 -3.03 15.58
CA ALA A 230 -3.57 -4.19 15.67
C ALA A 230 -4.01 -4.72 14.29
N PHE A 231 -4.09 -3.86 13.27
CA PHE A 231 -4.32 -4.30 11.90
C PHE A 231 -3.08 -4.97 11.30
N PHE A 232 -1.91 -4.42 11.56
CA PHE A 232 -0.62 -4.97 11.12
C PHE A 232 -0.37 -6.36 11.71
N THR A 233 -0.72 -6.59 12.98
CA THR A 233 -0.67 -7.95 13.58
C THR A 233 -1.49 -8.96 12.77
N ARG A 234 -2.71 -8.60 12.34
CA ARG A 234 -3.53 -9.49 11.49
C ARG A 234 -2.95 -9.68 10.09
N MET A 235 -2.29 -8.66 9.53
CA MET A 235 -1.53 -8.82 8.29
C MET A 235 -0.45 -9.89 8.47
N GLN A 236 0.26 -9.84 9.60
CA GLN A 236 1.35 -10.75 9.90
C GLN A 236 0.87 -12.19 10.15
N GLU A 237 -0.27 -12.37 10.81
CA GLU A 237 -0.92 -13.68 10.95
C GLU A 237 -1.21 -14.33 9.59
N LEU A 238 -1.71 -13.55 8.61
CA LEU A 238 -1.94 -14.05 7.26
C LEU A 238 -0.62 -14.38 6.55
N VAL A 239 0.38 -13.51 6.63
CA VAL A 239 1.71 -13.76 6.06
C VAL A 239 2.28 -15.08 6.59
N TRP A 240 2.23 -15.30 7.91
CA TRP A 240 2.70 -16.54 8.53
C TRP A 240 1.93 -17.77 8.04
N SER A 241 0.61 -17.68 7.96
CA SER A 241 -0.22 -18.76 7.42
C SER A 241 0.13 -19.07 5.96
N MET A 242 0.37 -18.05 5.14
CA MET A 242 0.74 -18.24 3.74
C MET A 242 2.15 -18.81 3.60
N THR A 243 3.11 -18.38 4.41
CA THR A 243 4.47 -18.92 4.41
C THR A 243 4.49 -20.40 4.82
N GLN A 244 3.66 -20.80 5.79
CA GLN A 244 3.51 -22.21 6.15
C GLN A 244 2.96 -23.05 4.97
N GLU A 245 1.96 -22.55 4.24
CA GLU A 245 1.47 -23.23 3.05
C GLU A 245 2.53 -23.25 1.93
N MET A 246 3.22 -22.13 1.71
CA MET A 246 4.28 -21.95 0.72
C MET A 246 5.39 -22.98 0.87
N PHE A 247 5.84 -23.25 2.10
CA PHE A 247 6.88 -24.23 2.39
C PHE A 247 6.37 -25.66 2.62
N SER A 248 5.06 -25.90 2.46
CA SER A 248 4.47 -27.23 2.62
C SER A 248 4.59 -28.08 1.34
N SER A 249 4.28 -29.37 1.48
CA SER A 249 4.17 -30.31 0.36
C SER A 249 3.01 -30.00 -0.61
N ARG A 250 2.16 -29.00 -0.31
CA ARG A 250 1.13 -28.51 -1.25
C ARG A 250 1.75 -27.69 -2.39
N THR A 251 2.89 -27.06 -2.13
CA THR A 251 3.55 -26.13 -3.05
C THR A 251 4.90 -26.68 -3.51
N ILE A 252 5.63 -27.36 -2.62
CA ILE A 252 6.98 -27.87 -2.91
C ILE A 252 6.95 -29.38 -3.13
N THR A 253 7.42 -29.80 -4.30
CA THR A 253 7.80 -31.19 -4.61
C THR A 253 9.33 -31.27 -4.75
N PRO A 254 10.05 -31.87 -3.78
CA PRO A 254 11.50 -32.00 -3.85
C PRO A 254 11.97 -32.75 -5.10
N GLY A 255 13.04 -32.28 -5.72
CA GLY A 255 13.56 -32.78 -6.99
C GLY A 255 12.79 -32.29 -8.22
N THR A 256 11.84 -31.38 -8.06
CA THR A 256 11.03 -30.83 -9.17
C THR A 256 10.84 -29.32 -9.06
N THR A 257 10.33 -28.85 -7.92
CA THR A 257 10.04 -27.43 -7.69
C THR A 257 11.33 -26.62 -7.59
N ARG A 258 11.38 -25.48 -8.28
CA ARG A 258 12.48 -24.51 -8.17
C ARG A 258 12.17 -23.42 -7.15
N THR A 259 13.19 -22.69 -6.71
CA THR A 259 12.98 -21.54 -5.82
C THR A 259 12.14 -20.44 -6.48
N SER A 260 12.32 -20.19 -7.78
CA SER A 260 11.50 -19.23 -8.52
C SER A 260 10.01 -19.63 -8.57
N ASP A 261 9.70 -20.92 -8.71
CA ASP A 261 8.31 -21.41 -8.70
C ASP A 261 7.61 -21.02 -7.39
N VAL A 262 8.32 -21.12 -6.26
CA VAL A 262 7.80 -20.78 -4.93
C VAL A 262 7.62 -19.26 -4.78
N ALA A 263 8.58 -18.47 -5.27
CA ALA A 263 8.46 -17.01 -5.28
C ALA A 263 7.27 -16.52 -6.13
N TRP A 264 7.03 -17.16 -7.28
CA TRP A 264 5.87 -16.85 -8.13
C TRP A 264 4.55 -17.37 -7.55
N TRP A 265 4.58 -18.50 -6.85
CA TRP A 265 3.43 -18.97 -6.06
C TRP A 265 3.00 -17.91 -5.04
N TRP A 266 3.93 -17.30 -4.32
CA TRP A 266 3.62 -16.24 -3.35
C TRP A 266 2.89 -15.07 -4.03
N ARG A 267 3.43 -14.58 -5.15
CA ARG A 267 2.83 -13.47 -5.89
C ARG A 267 1.43 -13.78 -6.36
N GLN A 268 1.22 -14.96 -6.94
CA GLN A 268 -0.12 -15.37 -7.39
C GLN A 268 -1.07 -15.50 -6.20
N ARG A 269 -0.64 -16.14 -5.11
CA ARG A 269 -1.46 -16.33 -3.91
C ARG A 269 -1.90 -15.01 -3.29
N VAL A 270 -0.99 -14.05 -3.18
CA VAL A 270 -1.28 -12.69 -2.69
C VAL A 270 -2.28 -11.98 -3.60
N ASN A 271 -2.11 -12.11 -4.93
CA ASN A 271 -3.04 -11.54 -5.89
C ASN A 271 -4.43 -12.18 -5.85
N ASP A 272 -4.52 -13.50 -5.67
CA ASP A 272 -5.80 -14.24 -5.55
C ASP A 272 -6.61 -13.81 -4.32
N LEU A 273 -5.94 -13.30 -3.28
CA LEU A 273 -6.56 -12.72 -2.08
C LEU A 273 -6.96 -11.24 -2.27
N GLY A 274 -6.77 -10.68 -3.47
CA GLY A 274 -7.04 -9.27 -3.79
C GLY A 274 -6.04 -8.30 -3.15
N LEU A 275 -4.83 -8.76 -2.83
CA LEU A 275 -3.78 -7.98 -2.20
C LEU A 275 -2.65 -7.69 -3.20
N ALA A 276 -1.73 -6.79 -2.82
CA ALA A 276 -0.52 -6.52 -3.59
C ALA A 276 0.72 -7.06 -2.87
N THR A 277 1.75 -7.42 -3.63
CA THR A 277 3.05 -7.81 -3.08
C THR A 277 3.90 -6.56 -2.83
N TRP A 278 4.59 -6.50 -1.68
CA TRP A 278 5.40 -5.34 -1.29
C TRP A 278 6.68 -5.18 -2.13
N PHE A 279 7.41 -6.27 -2.37
CA PHE A 279 8.58 -6.35 -3.25
C PHE A 279 8.61 -7.69 -3.99
N GLN A 280 9.52 -7.87 -4.95
CA GLN A 280 9.69 -9.18 -5.60
C GLN A 280 10.22 -10.18 -4.55
N PRO A 281 9.43 -11.18 -4.13
CA PRO A 281 9.82 -12.07 -3.05
C PRO A 281 11.04 -12.89 -3.46
N THR A 282 11.85 -13.26 -2.48
CA THR A 282 12.99 -14.16 -2.67
C THR A 282 12.73 -15.48 -1.95
N VAL A 283 13.20 -16.56 -2.57
CA VAL A 283 13.33 -17.86 -1.93
C VAL A 283 14.71 -18.38 -2.31
N ASP A 284 15.49 -18.77 -1.34
CA ASP A 284 16.84 -19.31 -1.56
C ASP A 284 17.06 -20.60 -0.76
N VAL A 285 18.16 -21.28 -1.10
CA VAL A 285 18.50 -22.60 -0.60
C VAL A 285 19.91 -22.56 -0.02
N GLN A 286 20.07 -23.16 1.16
CA GLN A 286 21.37 -23.60 1.65
C GLN A 286 21.41 -25.12 1.64
N ARG A 287 22.41 -25.69 0.97
CA ARG A 287 22.57 -27.14 0.79
C ARG A 287 23.86 -27.63 1.44
N LYS A 288 23.74 -28.62 2.32
CA LYS A 288 24.89 -29.18 3.04
C LYS A 288 25.98 -29.65 2.08
N GLY A 289 27.18 -29.10 2.26
CA GLY A 289 28.37 -29.47 1.49
C GLY A 289 28.46 -28.83 0.10
N VAL A 290 27.57 -27.90 -0.23
CA VAL A 290 27.56 -27.16 -1.49
C VAL A 290 27.70 -25.67 -1.17
N ALA A 291 28.68 -25.01 -1.76
CA ALA A 291 28.85 -23.57 -1.63
C ALA A 291 27.73 -22.83 -2.39
N GLU A 292 27.33 -21.65 -1.91
CA GLU A 292 26.22 -20.86 -2.46
C GLU A 292 26.41 -20.56 -3.95
N ASP A 293 27.63 -20.22 -4.37
CA ASP A 293 27.99 -19.94 -5.78
C ASP A 293 27.84 -21.17 -6.70
N LYS A 294 27.68 -22.38 -6.15
CA LYS A 294 27.48 -23.62 -6.89
C LYS A 294 26.02 -24.05 -7.04
N LEU A 295 25.08 -23.39 -6.35
CA LEU A 295 23.66 -23.71 -6.46
C LEU A 295 23.01 -23.13 -7.72
N GLY A 296 23.57 -22.03 -8.23
CA GLY A 296 22.99 -21.26 -9.34
C GLY A 296 21.86 -20.34 -8.87
N GLU A 297 21.32 -19.53 -9.79
CA GLU A 297 20.33 -18.49 -9.47
C GLU A 297 18.92 -19.03 -9.20
N ASP A 298 18.59 -20.22 -9.72
CA ASP A 298 17.25 -20.83 -9.64
C ASP A 298 17.34 -22.35 -9.39
N PRO A 299 17.89 -22.77 -8.22
CA PRO A 299 18.10 -24.18 -7.92
C PRO A 299 16.78 -24.94 -7.78
N ILE A 300 16.81 -26.22 -8.15
CA ILE A 300 15.77 -27.18 -7.78
C ILE A 300 15.92 -27.47 -6.28
N ILE A 301 14.79 -27.41 -5.57
CA ILE A 301 14.70 -27.70 -4.14
C ILE A 301 14.83 -29.20 -3.92
N GLU A 302 15.74 -29.61 -3.04
CA GLU A 302 16.04 -31.01 -2.75
C GLU A 302 15.81 -31.34 -1.27
N ARG A 303 15.72 -32.63 -0.97
CA ARG A 303 15.66 -33.08 0.43
C ARG A 303 16.97 -32.81 1.14
N GLY A 304 16.87 -32.27 2.36
CA GLY A 304 18.00 -31.83 3.17
C GLY A 304 18.41 -30.38 2.95
N ASP A 305 17.70 -29.64 2.10
CA ASP A 305 17.90 -28.20 1.94
C ASP A 305 17.28 -27.43 3.09
N VAL A 306 17.97 -26.37 3.51
CA VAL A 306 17.38 -25.28 4.28
C VAL A 306 16.88 -24.24 3.30
N LEU A 307 15.63 -23.85 3.42
CA LEU A 307 15.01 -22.80 2.63
C LEU A 307 14.96 -21.53 3.46
N HIS A 308 15.19 -20.40 2.81
CA HIS A 308 14.90 -19.06 3.34
C HIS A 308 13.94 -18.37 2.39
N CYS A 309 13.03 -17.56 2.93
CA CYS A 309 12.25 -16.63 2.11
C CYS A 309 12.33 -15.23 2.68
N ASP A 310 12.24 -14.24 1.79
CA ASP A 310 11.94 -12.86 2.12
C ASP A 310 10.66 -12.45 1.37
N VAL A 311 9.60 -12.16 2.13
CA VAL A 311 8.26 -11.96 1.58
C VAL A 311 7.51 -10.82 2.26
N GLY A 312 6.67 -10.14 1.48
CA GLY A 312 5.87 -9.03 1.99
C GLY A 312 4.56 -8.82 1.22
N ILE A 313 3.55 -8.33 1.92
CA ILE A 313 2.26 -7.89 1.34
C ILE A 313 2.02 -6.42 1.63
N THR A 314 1.28 -5.78 0.73
CA THR A 314 0.76 -4.42 0.89
C THR A 314 -0.75 -4.44 1.08
N VAL A 315 -1.21 -3.86 2.18
CA VAL A 315 -2.65 -3.71 2.50
C VAL A 315 -2.87 -2.35 3.16
N ALA A 316 -3.86 -1.58 2.70
CA ALA A 316 -4.22 -0.30 3.31
C ALA A 316 -3.03 0.66 3.54
N ARG A 317 -2.09 0.72 2.58
CA ARG A 317 -0.82 1.49 2.61
C ARG A 317 0.19 1.06 3.69
N LEU A 318 -0.04 -0.09 4.33
CA LEU A 318 0.93 -0.75 5.20
C LEU A 318 1.61 -1.87 4.41
N ASN A 319 2.88 -2.12 4.73
CA ASN A 319 3.69 -3.15 4.09
C ASN A 319 4.29 -4.06 5.15
N THR A 320 4.09 -5.37 5.03
CA THR A 320 4.84 -6.34 5.82
C THR A 320 6.18 -6.62 5.15
N ASP A 321 7.16 -6.99 5.96
CA ASP A 321 8.47 -7.44 5.53
C ASP A 321 8.84 -8.61 6.45
N THR A 322 9.00 -9.81 5.92
CA THR A 322 9.04 -11.03 6.73
C THR A 322 9.95 -12.07 6.14
N GLN A 323 10.87 -12.51 6.98
CA GLN A 323 11.79 -13.59 6.68
C GLN A 323 11.47 -14.83 7.50
N HIS A 324 11.53 -16.01 6.86
CA HIS A 324 11.34 -17.29 7.53
C HIS A 324 12.27 -18.36 6.96
N LEU A 325 12.60 -19.33 7.81
CA LEU A 325 13.38 -20.51 7.46
C LEU A 325 12.50 -21.76 7.45
N ALA A 326 12.79 -22.67 6.54
CA ALA A 326 12.20 -24.02 6.51
C ALA A 326 13.29 -25.06 6.21
N TYR A 327 12.99 -26.34 6.48
CA TYR A 327 13.89 -27.44 6.16
C TYR A 327 13.12 -28.55 5.46
N VAL A 328 13.66 -29.04 4.34
CA VAL A 328 13.03 -30.11 3.55
C VAL A 328 13.49 -31.46 4.09
N LEU A 329 12.61 -32.18 4.78
CA LEU A 329 12.96 -33.45 5.42
C LEU A 329 13.51 -34.50 4.42
N ARG A 330 14.58 -35.18 4.84
CA ARG A 330 15.08 -36.40 4.20
C ARG A 330 14.18 -37.59 4.56
N PRO A 331 14.21 -38.68 3.77
CA PRO A 331 13.44 -39.87 4.10
C PRO A 331 13.80 -40.38 5.50
N GLY A 332 12.77 -40.60 6.34
CA GLY A 332 12.93 -41.07 7.72
C GLY A 332 13.21 -39.97 8.75
N GLU A 333 13.36 -38.71 8.36
CA GLU A 333 13.39 -37.59 9.30
C GLU A 333 11.95 -37.16 9.66
N GLU A 334 11.71 -36.89 10.94
CA GLU A 334 10.43 -36.33 11.43
C GLU A 334 10.54 -34.82 11.72
N ASP A 335 11.75 -34.30 11.83
CA ASP A 335 12.05 -32.89 12.14
C ASP A 335 13.46 -32.51 11.63
N ALA A 336 13.76 -31.22 11.59
CA ALA A 336 15.06 -30.71 11.17
C ALA A 336 16.20 -31.24 12.08
N PRO A 337 17.40 -31.50 11.53
CA PRO A 337 18.57 -31.89 12.31
C PRO A 337 18.82 -30.99 13.53
N GLU A 338 19.24 -31.59 14.65
CA GLU A 338 19.44 -30.87 15.93
C GLU A 338 20.34 -29.63 15.80
N GLY A 339 21.39 -29.72 14.97
CA GLY A 339 22.29 -28.58 14.72
C GLY A 339 21.59 -27.38 14.08
N LEU A 340 20.66 -27.60 13.14
CA LEU A 340 19.91 -26.52 12.50
C LEU A 340 18.90 -25.89 13.47
N ARG A 341 18.24 -26.71 14.30
CA ARG A 341 17.34 -26.20 15.33
C ARG A 341 18.06 -25.34 16.37
N LYS A 342 19.28 -25.75 16.77
CA LYS A 342 20.14 -24.93 17.65
C LYS A 342 20.56 -23.63 16.98
N ALA A 343 20.90 -23.65 15.70
CA ALA A 343 21.23 -22.44 14.96
C ALA A 343 20.04 -21.46 14.90
N LEU A 344 18.83 -21.95 14.61
CA LEU A 344 17.61 -21.14 14.63
C LEU A 344 17.32 -20.57 16.03
N ALA A 345 17.46 -21.39 17.08
CA ALA A 345 17.27 -20.93 18.46
C ALA A 345 18.25 -19.81 18.84
N ASN A 346 19.52 -19.90 18.42
CA ASN A 346 20.50 -18.84 18.65
C ASN A 346 20.15 -17.55 17.89
N ALA A 347 19.65 -17.66 16.65
CA ALA A 347 19.21 -16.51 15.87
C ALA A 347 18.00 -15.81 16.53
N ASN A 348 17.02 -16.59 17.00
CA ASN A 348 15.87 -16.05 17.73
C ASN A 348 16.29 -15.37 19.04
N ALA A 349 17.25 -15.93 19.78
CA ALA A 349 17.76 -15.30 21.00
C ALA A 349 18.41 -13.93 20.71
N LEU A 350 19.15 -13.80 19.59
CA LEU A 350 19.69 -12.51 19.15
C LEU A 350 18.58 -11.52 18.80
N GLN A 351 17.54 -11.98 18.11
CA GLN A 351 16.37 -11.16 17.81
C GLN A 351 15.73 -10.65 19.11
N ASP A 352 15.47 -11.53 20.09
CA ASP A 352 14.87 -11.15 21.37
C ASP A 352 15.73 -10.12 22.12
N MET A 353 17.04 -10.35 22.23
CA MET A 353 17.98 -9.39 22.83
C MET A 353 17.99 -8.04 22.11
N THR A 354 17.87 -8.04 20.78
CA THR A 354 17.82 -6.79 20.00
C THR A 354 16.53 -6.02 20.25
N MET A 355 15.41 -6.73 20.37
CA MET A 355 14.10 -6.12 20.64
C MET A 355 13.96 -5.59 22.07
N GLU A 356 14.74 -6.09 23.03
CA GLU A 356 14.78 -5.56 24.40
C GLU A 356 15.45 -4.17 24.51
N GLU A 357 16.23 -3.76 23.51
CA GLU A 357 16.97 -2.50 23.47
C GLU A 357 16.23 -1.36 22.71
N ILE A 358 15.07 -1.64 22.13
CA ILE A 358 14.23 -0.71 21.34
C ILE A 358 12.93 -0.44 22.09
#